data_AF-A0A937HAA1-F1
#
_entry.id   AF-A0A937HAA1-F1
#
_cell.length_a   1.000
_cell.length_b   1.000
_cell.length_c   1.000
_cell.angle_alpha   90.00
_cell.angle_beta   90.00
_cell.angle_gamma   90.00
#
_symmetry.space_group_name_H-M   'P 1'
#
loop_
_entity.id
_entity.type
_entity.pdbx_description
1 polymer ?
#
loop_
_entity_poly.entity_id
_entity_poly.type
_entity_poly.pdbx_seq_one_letter_code
_entity_poly.pdbx_strand_id
1 'polypeptide(L)'
;MSFEKLEAWSIAFADAVWGLPMVALLLGGGTFFLIISRALPYRYLGHAFAVMAGRFDTPDEQGELSHFQALAAALSNTMGLGNIAGVALAIVAGGPGAIFWMWMSAVLGIATKFFTCSLGVMYRGLDSAGNL
;
A
#
# COMPACT_ATOMS: atom_id res chain seq x y z
N MET A 1 2.33 11.40 39.20
CA MET A 1 3.13 10.72 38.17
C MET A 1 3.53 11.80 37.18
N SER A 2 4.81 12.20 37.17
CA SER A 2 5.30 13.39 36.43
C SER A 2 5.03 13.24 34.93
N PHE A 3 4.62 14.33 34.26
CA PHE A 3 4.40 14.39 32.80
C PHE A 3 5.58 13.80 32.00
N GLU A 4 6.81 13.99 32.49
CA GLU A 4 8.03 13.43 31.91
C GLU A 4 8.02 11.90 31.81
N LYS A 5 7.40 11.19 32.76
CA LYS A 5 7.27 9.73 32.72
C LYS A 5 6.29 9.27 31.64
N LEU A 6 5.24 10.06 31.39
CA LEU A 6 4.27 9.78 30.31
C LEU A 6 4.90 10.05 28.94
N GLU A 7 5.65 11.14 28.80
CA GLU A 7 6.38 11.45 27.57
C GLU A 7 7.43 10.39 27.24
N ALA A 8 8.26 10.02 28.22
CA ALA A 8 9.27 8.98 28.05
C ALA A 8 8.64 7.62 27.68
N TRP A 9 7.52 7.26 28.31
CA TRP A 9 6.78 6.05 27.97
C TRP A 9 6.20 6.10 26.55
N SER A 10 5.62 7.24 26.16
CA SER A 10 5.05 7.45 24.82
C SER A 10 6.09 7.31 23.72
N ILE A 11 7.26 7.93 23.89
CA ILE A 11 8.37 7.83 22.94
C ILE A 11 8.89 6.39 22.86
N ALA A 12 9.12 5.74 24.00
CA ALA A 12 9.59 4.36 24.02
C ALA A 12 8.60 3.39 23.37
N PHE A 13 7.30 3.60 23.58
CA PHE A 13 6.26 2.82 22.92
C PHE A 13 6.22 3.10 21.41
N ALA A 14 6.32 4.36 21.00
CA ALA A 14 6.36 4.74 19.60
C ALA A 14 7.56 4.12 18.88
N ASP A 15 8.76 4.17 19.45
CA ASP A 15 9.96 3.58 18.87
C ASP A 15 9.87 2.04 18.79
N ALA A 16 9.27 1.41 19.80
CA ALA A 16 9.06 -0.03 19.82
C ALA A 16 8.11 -0.50 18.71
N VAL A 17 7.06 0.28 18.42
CA VAL A 17 6.06 -0.07 17.40
C VAL A 17 6.50 0.38 16.00
N TRP A 18 6.89 1.64 15.84
CA TRP A 18 7.14 2.28 14.54
C TRP A 18 8.59 2.20 14.06
N GLY A 19 9.51 1.71 14.90
CA GLY A 19 10.92 1.56 14.56
C GLY A 19 11.21 0.32 13.72
N LEU A 20 12.31 -0.36 14.04
CA LEU A 20 12.79 -1.53 13.30
C LEU A 20 11.76 -2.66 13.14
N PRO A 21 10.91 -2.99 14.15
CA PRO A 21 9.94 -4.08 14.01
C PRO A 21 8.94 -3.87 12.88
N MET A 22 8.41 -2.65 12.71
CA MET A 22 7.46 -2.37 11.62
C MET A 22 8.14 -2.40 10.26
N VAL A 23 9.36 -1.87 10.14
CA VAL A 23 10.13 -1.95 8.89
C VAL A 23 10.40 -3.42 8.52
N ALA A 24 10.80 -4.24 9.49
CA ALA A 24 11.02 -5.66 9.27
C ALA A 24 9.73 -6.39 8.85
N LEU A 25 8.59 -6.06 9.45
CA LEU A 25 7.30 -6.65 9.10
C LEU A 25 6.84 -6.24 7.70
N LEU A 26 6.99 -4.96 7.33
CA LEU A 26 6.57 -4.45 6.02
C LEU A 26 7.46 -5.00 4.89
N LEU A 27 8.79 -4.89 5.02
CA LEU A 27 9.73 -5.38 4.01
C LEU A 27 9.77 -6.90 3.99
N GLY A 28 9.75 -7.55 5.16
CA GLY A 28 9.73 -9.00 5.30
C GLY A 28 8.43 -9.62 4.77
N GLY A 29 7.28 -9.03 5.12
CA GLY A 29 5.97 -9.43 4.61
C GLY A 29 5.86 -9.25 3.10
N GLY A 30 6.32 -8.11 2.56
CA GLY A 30 6.36 -7.89 1.11
C GLY A 30 7.28 -8.88 0.39
N THR A 31 8.45 -9.18 0.97
CA THR A 31 9.38 -10.18 0.42
C THR A 31 8.77 -11.58 0.47
N PHE A 32 8.11 -11.94 1.57
CA PHE A 32 7.39 -13.21 1.70
C PHE A 32 6.31 -13.37 0.63
N PHE A 33 5.46 -12.34 0.46
CA PHE A 33 4.43 -12.35 -0.59
C PHE A 33 5.01 -12.35 -2.00
N LEU A 34 6.14 -11.68 -2.22
CA LEU A 34 6.83 -11.67 -3.50
C LEU A 34 7.34 -13.07 -3.87
N ILE A 35 7.95 -13.77 -2.92
CA ILE A 35 8.50 -15.12 -3.13
C ILE A 35 7.38 -16.14 -3.33
N ILE A 36 6.36 -16.15 -2.45
CA ILE A 36 5.27 -17.13 -2.53
C ILE A 36 4.44 -16.97 -3.81
N SER A 37 4.22 -15.74 -4.26
CA SER A 37 3.55 -15.46 -5.53
C SER A 37 4.43 -15.68 -6.75
N ARG A 38 5.74 -15.95 -6.58
CA ARG A 38 6.71 -16.05 -7.69
C ARG A 38 6.71 -14.80 -8.58
N ALA A 39 6.60 -13.63 -7.95
CA ALA A 39 6.49 -12.33 -8.59
C ALA A 39 5.30 -12.21 -9.57
N LEU A 40 4.17 -12.86 -9.26
CA LEU A 40 2.94 -12.80 -10.06
C LEU A 40 2.50 -11.35 -10.38
N PRO A 41 2.43 -10.41 -9.42
CA PRO A 41 1.92 -9.06 -9.70
C PRO A 41 2.70 -8.35 -10.80
N TYR A 42 4.01 -8.59 -10.90
CA TYR A 42 4.88 -7.97 -11.90
C TYR A 42 4.73 -8.62 -13.28
N ARG A 43 4.49 -9.93 -13.33
CA ARG A 43 4.27 -10.66 -14.59
C ARG A 43 2.98 -10.24 -15.28
N TYR A 44 1.96 -9.88 -14.51
CA TYR A 44 0.65 -9.48 -15.02
C TYR A 44 0.47 -7.96 -15.18
N LEU A 45 1.52 -7.15 -15.02
CA LEU A 45 1.42 -5.70 -15.20
C LEU A 45 0.87 -5.31 -16.58
N GLY A 46 1.31 -5.99 -17.64
CA GLY A 46 0.80 -5.74 -18.99
C GLY A 46 -0.70 -6.02 -19.13
N HIS A 47 -1.20 -7.07 -18.46
CA HIS A 47 -2.63 -7.35 -18.40
C HIS A 47 -3.37 -6.28 -17.60
N ALA A 48 -2.82 -5.84 -16.46
CA ALA A 48 -3.40 -4.77 -15.65
C ALA A 48 -3.57 -3.47 -16.46
N PHE A 49 -2.58 -3.07 -17.26
CA PHE A 49 -2.73 -1.91 -18.16
C PHE A 49 -3.82 -2.11 -19.22
N ALA A 50 -3.96 -3.32 -19.77
CA ALA A 50 -5.02 -3.61 -20.74
C ALA A 50 -6.43 -3.55 -20.11
N VAL A 51 -6.56 -3.95 -18.84
CA VAL A 51 -7.79 -3.79 -18.05
C VAL A 51 -8.09 -2.31 -17.81
N MET A 52 -7.11 -1.52 -17.38
CA MET A 52 -7.30 -0.08 -17.14
C MET A 52 -7.63 0.70 -18.42
N ALA A 53 -7.21 0.21 -19.59
CA ALA A 53 -7.53 0.80 -20.90
C ALA A 53 -8.94 0.44 -21.40
N GLY A 54 -9.74 -0.28 -20.61
CA GLY A 54 -11.12 -0.64 -20.95
C GLY A 54 -11.25 -1.74 -22.00
N ARG A 55 -10.16 -2.49 -22.31
CA ARG A 55 -10.20 -3.57 -23.31
C ARG A 55 -11.02 -4.79 -22.87
N PHE A 56 -11.34 -4.85 -21.58
CA PHE A 56 -12.10 -5.94 -20.96
C PHE A 56 -13.42 -5.47 -20.35
N ASP A 57 -13.77 -4.18 -20.47
CA ASP A 57 -15.02 -3.65 -19.93
C ASP A 57 -16.20 -4.27 -20.70
N THR A 58 -17.18 -4.81 -19.98
CA THR A 58 -18.41 -5.35 -20.59
C THR A 58 -19.64 -4.53 -20.20
N PRO A 59 -20.65 -4.37 -21.07
CA PRO A 59 -21.81 -3.52 -20.79
C PRO A 59 -22.66 -3.95 -19.59
N ASP A 60 -22.44 -5.16 -19.07
CA ASP A 60 -23.21 -5.81 -17.99
C ASP A 60 -22.37 -5.96 -16.70
N GLU A 61 -21.25 -5.23 -16.59
CA GLU A 61 -20.37 -5.28 -15.42
C GLU A 61 -21.02 -4.63 -14.19
N GLN A 62 -21.04 -5.39 -13.09
CA GLN A 62 -21.46 -4.88 -11.78
C GLN A 62 -20.36 -3.99 -11.18
N GLY A 63 -20.50 -2.68 -11.35
CA GLY A 63 -19.65 -1.67 -10.73
C GLY A 63 -20.11 -0.26 -11.08
N GLU A 64 -20.15 0.64 -10.09
CA GLU A 64 -20.57 2.03 -10.30
C GLU A 64 -19.51 2.90 -11.00
N LEU A 65 -18.25 2.43 -11.02
CA LEU A 65 -17.09 3.15 -11.54
C LEU A 65 -16.37 2.32 -12.59
N SER A 66 -15.85 2.97 -13.64
CA SER A 66 -14.96 2.30 -14.59
C SER A 66 -13.64 1.88 -13.93
N HIS A 67 -12.95 0.90 -14.50
CA HIS A 67 -11.65 0.44 -13.97
C HIS A 67 -10.63 1.57 -13.82
N PHE A 68 -10.60 2.52 -14.76
CA PHE A 68 -9.74 3.70 -14.67
C PHE A 68 -10.16 4.66 -13.55
N GLN A 69 -11.47 4.89 -13.38
CA GLN A 69 -11.98 5.75 -12.31
C GLN A 69 -11.70 5.15 -10.93
N ALA A 70 -11.86 3.83 -10.77
CA ALA A 70 -11.52 3.12 -9.54
C ALA A 70 -10.02 3.25 -9.19
N LEU A 71 -9.14 3.11 -10.20
CA LEU A 71 -7.71 3.35 -10.02
C LEU A 71 -7.44 4.82 -9.62
N ALA A 72 -8.02 5.78 -10.32
CA ALA A 72 -7.80 7.20 -10.05
C ALA A 72 -8.23 7.57 -8.63
N ALA A 73 -9.36 7.04 -8.15
CA ALA A 73 -9.82 7.20 -6.78
C ALA A 73 -8.82 6.61 -5.76
N ALA A 74 -8.35 5.38 -6.01
CA ALA A 74 -7.36 4.73 -5.14
C ALA A 74 -6.03 5.49 -5.10
N LEU A 75 -5.54 5.97 -6.25
CA LEU A 75 -4.31 6.75 -6.36
C LEU A 75 -4.44 8.09 -5.67
N SER A 76 -5.55 8.80 -5.87
CA SER A 76 -5.86 10.07 -5.20
C SER A 76 -5.78 9.94 -3.67
N ASN A 77 -6.32 8.85 -3.12
CA ASN A 77 -6.27 8.58 -1.69
C ASN A 77 -4.83 8.36 -1.17
N THR A 78 -3.91 7.97 -2.03
CA THR A 78 -2.51 7.70 -1.66
C THR A 78 -1.54 8.83 -2.03
N MET A 79 -1.93 9.77 -2.90
CA MET A 79 -1.08 10.86 -3.36
C MET A 79 -1.52 12.18 -2.72
N GLY A 80 -0.75 12.69 -1.76
CA GLY A 80 -1.06 13.94 -1.07
C GLY A 80 0.19 14.77 -0.72
N LEU A 81 -0.04 16.01 -0.30
CA LEU A 81 1.00 16.95 0.17
C LEU A 81 1.90 16.32 1.26
N GLY A 82 1.32 15.51 2.14
CA GLY A 82 2.05 14.80 3.19
C GLY A 82 3.11 13.84 2.65
N ASN A 83 2.86 13.16 1.53
CA ASN A 83 3.83 12.24 0.93
C ASN A 83 4.98 12.99 0.28
N ILE A 84 4.69 14.15 -0.34
CA ILE A 84 5.73 15.00 -0.94
C ILE A 84 6.64 15.57 0.15
N ALA A 85 6.05 16.11 1.23
CA ALA A 85 6.79 16.61 2.38
C ALA A 85 7.58 15.48 3.08
N GLY A 86 7.00 14.29 3.20
CA GLY A 86 7.66 13.12 3.77
C GLY A 86 8.89 12.68 2.97
N VAL A 87 8.80 12.68 1.64
CA VAL A 87 9.95 12.38 0.76
C VAL A 87 11.04 13.45 0.92
N ALA A 88 10.66 14.73 0.97
CA ALA A 88 11.62 15.81 1.21
C ALA A 88 12.34 15.65 2.56
N LEU A 89 11.60 15.37 3.64
CA LEU A 89 12.17 15.15 4.97
C LEU A 89 13.10 13.92 4.98
N ALA A 90 12.71 12.83 4.33
CA ALA A 90 13.52 11.63 4.26
C ALA A 90 14.83 11.84 3.49
N ILE A 91 14.82 12.65 2.43
CA ILE A 91 16.05 13.02 1.70
C ILE A 91 16.93 13.93 2.55
N VAL A 92 16.35 14.92 3.24
CA VAL A 92 17.11 15.82 4.12
C VAL A 92 17.72 15.07 5.29
N ALA A 93 16.98 14.14 5.90
CA ALA A 93 17.43 13.39 7.07
C ALA A 93 18.36 12.20 6.72
N GLY A 94 18.05 11.46 5.66
CA GLY A 94 18.75 10.22 5.27
C GLY A 94 19.71 10.38 4.08
N GLY A 95 19.77 11.56 3.47
CA GLY A 95 20.53 11.81 2.24
C GLY A 95 19.86 11.30 0.96
N PRO A 96 20.49 11.50 -0.21
CA PRO A 96 19.91 11.13 -1.50
C PRO A 96 19.70 9.61 -1.66
N GLY A 97 20.43 8.79 -0.90
CA GLY A 97 20.28 7.32 -0.88
C GLY A 97 18.91 6.83 -0.38
N ALA A 98 18.13 7.69 0.30
CA ALA A 98 16.78 7.35 0.74
C ALA A 98 15.85 6.97 -0.43
N ILE A 99 16.04 7.58 -1.61
CA ILE A 99 15.22 7.33 -2.81
C ILE A 99 15.35 5.86 -3.26
N PHE A 100 16.56 5.31 -3.23
CA PHE A 100 16.77 3.90 -3.57
C PHE A 100 15.95 2.97 -2.68
N TRP A 101 15.94 3.23 -1.37
CA TRP A 101 15.16 2.45 -0.41
C TRP A 101 13.66 2.64 -0.55
N MET A 102 13.20 3.83 -0.96
CA MET A 102 11.79 4.07 -1.29
C MET A 102 11.36 3.26 -2.52
N TRP A 103 12.18 3.13 -3.55
CA TRP A 103 11.86 2.27 -4.69
C TRP A 103 11.85 0.79 -4.30
N MET A 104 12.81 0.34 -3.51
CA MET A 104 12.83 -1.04 -3.01
C MET A 104 11.59 -1.36 -2.17
N SER A 105 11.19 -0.46 -1.27
CA SER A 105 9.99 -0.65 -0.46
C SER A 105 8.72 -0.58 -1.30
N ALA A 106 8.66 0.28 -2.32
CA ALA A 106 7.55 0.35 -3.26
C ALA A 106 7.41 -0.94 -4.07
N VAL A 107 8.53 -1.50 -4.56
CA VAL A 107 8.54 -2.81 -5.22
C VAL A 107 7.91 -3.83 -4.28
N LEU A 108 8.44 -4.04 -3.08
CA LEU A 108 7.88 -5.02 -2.14
C LEU A 108 6.42 -4.72 -1.75
N GLY A 109 6.07 -3.44 -1.65
CA GLY A 109 4.72 -2.98 -1.33
C GLY A 109 3.68 -3.36 -2.38
N ILE A 110 4.04 -3.42 -3.67
CA ILE A 110 3.13 -3.89 -4.74
C ILE A 110 2.67 -5.33 -4.46
N ALA A 111 3.59 -6.20 -4.04
CA ALA A 111 3.23 -7.58 -3.70
C ALA A 111 2.24 -7.63 -2.53
N THR A 112 2.51 -6.92 -1.44
CA THR A 112 1.59 -6.83 -0.29
C THR A 112 0.23 -6.25 -0.67
N LYS A 113 0.22 -5.19 -1.49
CA LYS A 113 -1.03 -4.52 -1.90
C LYS A 113 -1.87 -5.43 -2.79
N PHE A 114 -1.24 -6.18 -3.70
CA PHE A 114 -1.94 -7.16 -4.53
C PHE A 114 -2.71 -8.17 -3.68
N PHE A 115 -2.03 -8.82 -2.72
CA PHE A 115 -2.69 -9.81 -1.86
C PHE A 115 -3.77 -9.20 -0.98
N THR A 116 -3.53 -8.04 -0.36
CA THR A 116 -4.52 -7.41 0.52
C THR A 116 -5.76 -6.95 -0.24
N CYS A 117 -5.61 -6.42 -1.46
CA CYS A 117 -6.75 -6.08 -2.32
C CYS A 117 -7.50 -7.34 -2.78
N SER A 118 -6.80 -8.40 -3.21
CA SER A 118 -7.43 -9.65 -3.60
C SER A 118 -8.20 -10.30 -2.46
N LEU A 119 -7.62 -10.34 -1.26
CA LEU A 119 -8.29 -10.83 -0.05
C LEU A 119 -9.49 -9.95 0.31
N GLY A 120 -9.36 -8.63 0.20
CA GLY A 120 -10.47 -7.70 0.40
C GLY A 120 -11.66 -7.98 -0.52
N VAL A 121 -11.40 -8.30 -1.80
CA VAL A 121 -12.46 -8.69 -2.75
C VAL A 121 -12.99 -10.09 -2.48
N MET A 122 -12.16 -11.03 -2.04
CA MET A 122 -12.57 -12.41 -1.72
C MET A 122 -13.48 -12.47 -0.49
N TYR A 123 -13.21 -11.63 0.50
CA TYR A 123 -13.92 -11.62 1.78
C TYR A 123 -14.92 -10.47 1.92
N ARG A 124 -15.13 -9.64 0.89
CA ARG A 124 -16.23 -8.66 0.93
C ARG A 124 -17.56 -9.43 0.98
N GLY A 125 -18.30 -9.22 2.05
CA GLY A 125 -19.68 -9.70 2.20
C GLY A 125 -20.67 -8.63 1.75
N LEU A 126 -21.95 -9.00 1.74
CA LEU A 126 -23.03 -8.05 1.57
C LEU A 126 -23.24 -7.29 2.90
N ASP A 127 -23.51 -6.00 2.81
CA ASP A 127 -23.97 -5.21 3.95
C ASP A 127 -25.37 -5.65 4.41
N SER A 128 -25.84 -5.12 5.54
CA SER A 128 -27.16 -5.43 6.10
C SER A 128 -28.33 -5.01 5.20
N ALA A 129 -28.08 -4.21 4.15
CA ALA A 129 -29.05 -3.77 3.16
C ALA A 129 -29.01 -4.60 1.87
N GLY A 130 -28.13 -5.61 1.78
CA GLY A 130 -27.98 -6.47 0.61
C GLY A 130 -27.13 -5.87 -0.51
N ASN A 131 -26.43 -4.77 -0.26
CA ASN A 131 -25.47 -4.18 -1.19
C ASN A 131 -24.07 -4.73 -0.95
N LEU A 132 -23.23 -4.72 -1.98
CA LEU A 132 -21.79 -4.95 -1.85
C LEU A 132 -21.07 -3.73 -1.26
#